data_AF-F7UXD0-F1
#
_entry.id   AF-F7UXD0-F1
#
_cell.length_a   1.000
_cell.length_b   1.000
_cell.length_c   1.000
_cell.angle_alpha   90.00
_cell.angle_beta   90.00
_cell.angle_gamma   90.00
#
_symmetry.space_group_name_H-M   'P 1'
#
loop_
_entity.id
_entity.type
_entity.pdbx_description
1 polymer ?
#
loop_
_entity_poly.entity_id
_entity_poly.type
_entity_poly.pdbx_seq_one_letter_code
_entity_poly.pdbx_strand_id
1 'polypeptide(L)'
;MQRCTFHAFEQVKRQAATRPKLQAGVELYGIAKDLLHVNDLNGAAEWLASFSNWCTRWDEFLKEKTIIDGRIQFKHERLRRARRGLEKLARAGTLFTYLEEDLTQEGFIPATNNMIEGGVNAQLRIVLKEHRGLRLDRRIKAVFWWCYMHTECPLAPADILKEMPTDATITQLYQAASNTNHKDEVVAQWGGAIQWSDLHMSRPYRIDY
;
A
#
# COMPACT_ATOMS: atom_id res chain seq x y z
N MET A 1 -11.26 -4.05 -7.07
CA MET A 1 -9.81 -4.13 -6.76
C MET A 1 -9.62 -5.11 -5.61
N GLN A 2 -8.90 -6.21 -5.84
CA GLN A 2 -8.56 -7.20 -4.82
C GLN A 2 -7.58 -6.62 -3.79
N ARG A 3 -7.73 -7.00 -2.51
CA ARG A 3 -6.69 -6.79 -1.52
C ARG A 3 -5.87 -8.07 -1.34
N CYS A 4 -4.54 -7.94 -1.44
CA CYS A 4 -3.60 -9.02 -1.15
C CYS A 4 -3.83 -9.60 0.26
N THR A 5 -4.09 -10.92 0.35
CA THR A 5 -4.33 -11.63 1.61
C THR A 5 -3.11 -11.56 2.54
N PHE A 6 -1.90 -11.57 1.99
CA PHE A 6 -0.67 -11.37 2.76
C PHE A 6 -0.60 -9.99 3.43
N HIS A 7 -1.05 -8.93 2.76
CA HIS A 7 -1.09 -7.60 3.37
C HIS A 7 -2.17 -7.48 4.46
N ALA A 8 -3.30 -8.18 4.30
CA ALA A 8 -4.30 -8.28 5.35
C ALA A 8 -3.73 -9.02 6.58
N PHE A 9 -3.01 -10.12 6.36
CA PHE A 9 -2.28 -10.83 7.41
C PHE A 9 -1.22 -9.95 8.10
N GLU A 10 -0.34 -9.29 7.35
CA GLU A 10 0.71 -8.42 7.91
C GLU A 10 0.13 -7.25 8.71
N GLN A 11 -1.02 -6.71 8.30
CA GLN A 11 -1.75 -5.71 9.09
C GLN A 11 -2.14 -6.26 10.47
N VAL A 12 -2.70 -7.46 10.53
CA VAL A 12 -3.08 -8.10 11.80
C VAL A 12 -1.84 -8.43 12.62
N LYS A 13 -0.81 -9.01 12.01
CA LYS A 13 0.47 -9.35 12.67
C LYS A 13 1.12 -8.13 13.32
N ARG A 14 1.12 -6.97 12.65
CA ARG A 14 1.62 -5.70 13.23
C ARG A 14 0.85 -5.30 14.48
N GLN A 15 -0.45 -5.56 14.53
CA GLN A 15 -1.30 -5.18 15.65
C GLN A 15 -1.29 -6.22 16.80
N ALA A 16 -1.47 -7.50 16.51
CA ALA A 16 -1.56 -8.57 17.51
C ALA A 16 -0.18 -9.03 18.06
N ALA A 17 0.91 -8.66 17.39
CA ALA A 17 2.25 -9.25 17.53
C ALA A 17 2.31 -10.72 17.08
N THR A 18 3.52 -11.23 16.81
CA THR A 18 3.74 -12.61 16.34
C THR A 18 3.62 -13.66 17.45
N ARG A 19 3.65 -13.25 18.71
CA ARG A 19 3.46 -14.09 19.89
C ARG A 19 2.50 -13.42 20.89
N PRO A 20 1.19 -13.36 20.57
CA PRO A 20 0.21 -12.77 21.47
C PRO A 20 0.13 -13.59 22.76
N LYS A 21 0.09 -12.93 23.93
CA LYS A 21 -0.10 -13.61 25.22
C LYS A 21 -1.58 -13.81 25.56
N LEU A 22 -2.44 -12.97 25.02
CA LEU A 22 -3.88 -13.03 25.24
C LEU A 22 -4.51 -14.03 24.26
N GLN A 23 -5.38 -14.92 24.76
CA GLN A 23 -6.07 -15.91 23.95
C GLN A 23 -6.81 -15.28 22.75
N ALA A 24 -7.48 -14.14 22.97
CA ALA A 24 -8.11 -13.36 21.89
C ALA A 24 -7.14 -13.02 20.75
N GLY A 25 -5.91 -12.65 21.10
CA GLY A 25 -4.87 -12.32 20.13
C GLY A 25 -4.31 -13.56 19.43
N VAL A 26 -4.16 -14.68 20.15
CA VAL A 26 -3.71 -15.96 19.58
C VAL A 26 -4.70 -16.44 18.52
N GLU A 27 -5.99 -16.44 18.84
CA GLU A 27 -7.05 -16.86 17.93
C GLU A 27 -7.13 -15.94 16.70
N LEU A 28 -7.09 -14.61 16.90
CA LEU A 28 -7.12 -13.65 15.79
C LEU A 28 -5.92 -13.81 14.86
N TYR A 29 -4.74 -14.09 15.43
CA TYR A 29 -3.54 -14.35 14.65
C TYR A 29 -3.65 -15.65 13.84
N GLY A 30 -4.26 -16.69 14.43
CA GLY A 30 -4.61 -17.93 13.72
C GLY A 30 -5.51 -17.67 12.52
N ILE A 31 -6.66 -17.01 12.75
CA ILE A 31 -7.60 -16.62 11.69
C ILE A 31 -6.89 -15.80 10.61
N ALA A 32 -6.05 -14.84 10.99
CA ALA A 32 -5.30 -14.05 10.01
C ALA A 32 -4.28 -14.87 9.23
N LYS A 33 -3.69 -15.92 9.82
CA LYS A 33 -2.78 -16.83 9.13
C LYS A 33 -3.54 -17.71 8.14
N ASP A 34 -4.75 -18.14 8.49
CA ASP A 34 -5.60 -18.99 7.64
C ASP A 34 -5.97 -18.29 6.32
N LEU A 35 -5.98 -16.93 6.28
CA LEU A 35 -6.11 -16.17 5.02
C LEU A 35 -5.12 -16.60 3.94
N LEU A 36 -3.93 -17.08 4.33
CA LEU A 36 -2.88 -17.49 3.40
C LEU A 36 -3.13 -18.87 2.79
N HIS A 37 -4.15 -19.58 3.27
CA HIS A 37 -4.45 -20.96 2.92
C HIS A 37 -5.84 -21.15 2.31
N VAL A 38 -6.59 -20.07 2.08
CA VAL A 38 -7.89 -20.11 1.41
C VAL A 38 -7.70 -20.27 -0.11
N ASN A 39 -8.19 -21.37 -0.67
CA ASN A 39 -8.02 -21.72 -2.08
C ASN A 39 -9.33 -21.88 -2.86
N ASP A 40 -10.48 -21.85 -2.18
CA ASP A 40 -11.80 -22.04 -2.78
C ASP A 40 -12.89 -21.25 -2.03
N LEU A 41 -14.07 -21.16 -2.65
CA LEU A 41 -15.21 -20.40 -2.10
C LEU A 41 -15.70 -20.97 -0.77
N ASN A 42 -15.59 -22.29 -0.57
CA ASN A 42 -15.94 -22.93 0.69
C ASN A 42 -15.02 -22.50 1.82
N GLY A 43 -13.70 -22.54 1.60
CA GLY A 43 -12.70 -22.05 2.54
C GLY A 43 -12.85 -20.55 2.82
N ALA A 44 -13.25 -19.76 1.82
CA ALA A 44 -13.57 -18.33 2.02
C ALA A 44 -14.78 -18.15 2.96
N ALA A 45 -15.83 -18.94 2.78
CA ALA A 45 -17.01 -18.93 3.64
C ALA A 45 -16.68 -19.38 5.08
N GLU A 46 -15.91 -20.46 5.23
CA GLU A 46 -15.42 -20.95 6.53
C GLU A 46 -14.55 -19.91 7.24
N TRP A 47 -13.70 -19.21 6.50
CA TRP A 47 -12.88 -18.13 7.04
C TRP A 47 -13.74 -16.98 7.56
N LEU A 48 -14.72 -16.53 6.77
CA LEU A 48 -15.65 -15.46 7.17
C LEU A 48 -16.46 -15.85 8.41
N ALA A 49 -16.94 -17.11 8.46
CA ALA A 49 -17.64 -17.63 9.62
C ALA A 49 -16.74 -17.67 10.87
N SER A 50 -15.50 -18.14 10.74
CA SER A 50 -14.51 -18.17 11.82
C SER A 50 -14.20 -16.78 12.36
N PHE A 51 -13.99 -15.81 11.45
CA PHE A 51 -13.76 -14.42 11.83
C PHE A 51 -14.98 -13.79 12.52
N SER A 52 -16.20 -14.06 12.02
CA SER A 52 -17.44 -13.60 12.62
C SER A 52 -17.64 -14.18 14.03
N ASN A 53 -17.42 -15.48 14.20
CA ASN A 53 -17.48 -16.16 15.48
C ASN A 53 -16.49 -15.58 16.49
N TRP A 54 -15.26 -15.29 16.06
CA TRP A 54 -14.27 -14.62 16.90
C TRP A 54 -14.72 -13.21 17.30
N CYS A 55 -15.27 -12.44 16.35
CA CYS A 55 -15.78 -11.09 16.64
C CYS A 55 -16.87 -11.12 17.72
N THR A 56 -17.82 -12.06 17.62
CA THR A 56 -18.89 -12.25 18.59
C THR A 56 -18.34 -12.70 19.95
N ARG A 57 -17.46 -13.71 19.97
CA ARG A 57 -16.90 -14.28 21.19
C ARG A 57 -16.14 -13.25 22.03
N TRP A 58 -15.36 -12.37 21.38
CA TRP A 58 -14.49 -11.42 22.06
C TRP A 58 -15.06 -10.00 22.12
N ASP A 59 -16.31 -9.76 21.73
CA ASP A 59 -16.84 -8.39 21.64
C ASP A 59 -16.85 -7.67 22.99
N GLU A 60 -17.37 -8.30 24.05
CA GLU A 60 -17.41 -7.71 25.39
C GLU A 60 -16.00 -7.48 25.97
N PHE A 61 -15.10 -8.45 25.81
CA PHE A 61 -13.69 -8.31 26.18
C PHE A 61 -13.03 -7.10 25.49
N LEU A 62 -13.28 -6.92 24.19
CA LEU A 62 -12.73 -5.79 23.43
C LEU A 62 -13.36 -4.44 23.80
N LYS A 63 -14.55 -4.42 24.43
CA LYS A 63 -15.19 -3.20 24.93
C LYS A 63 -14.59 -2.71 26.25
N GLU A 64 -13.78 -3.51 26.92
CA GLU A 64 -13.14 -3.10 28.17
C GLU A 64 -12.32 -1.81 28.02
N LYS A 65 -12.57 -0.88 28.95
CA LYS A 65 -11.93 0.43 29.01
C LYS A 65 -11.13 0.57 30.29
N THR A 66 -10.15 1.45 30.24
CA THR A 66 -9.34 1.88 31.37
C THR A 66 -9.18 3.41 31.33
N ILE A 67 -8.85 4.01 32.45
CA ILE A 67 -8.55 5.44 32.55
C ILE A 67 -7.04 5.59 32.71
N ILE A 68 -6.41 6.27 31.75
CA ILE A 68 -4.98 6.60 31.78
C ILE A 68 -4.90 8.12 31.62
N ASP A 69 -4.26 8.80 32.57
CA ASP A 69 -4.10 10.26 32.58
C ASP A 69 -5.42 11.02 32.43
N GLY A 70 -6.47 10.57 33.13
CA GLY A 70 -7.81 11.16 33.05
C GLY A 70 -8.57 10.91 31.74
N ARG A 71 -7.99 10.14 30.81
CA ARG A 71 -8.60 9.81 29.52
C ARG A 71 -9.06 8.36 29.49
N ILE A 72 -10.29 8.14 29.01
CA ILE A 72 -10.84 6.80 28.79
C ILE A 72 -10.21 6.21 27.52
N GLN A 73 -9.55 5.06 27.65
CA GLN A 73 -8.92 4.33 26.56
C GLN A 73 -9.37 2.86 26.56
N PHE A 74 -9.38 2.23 25.40
CA PHE A 74 -9.67 0.79 25.31
C PHE A 74 -8.44 -0.02 25.73
N LYS A 75 -8.62 -1.00 26.62
CA LYS A 75 -7.52 -1.88 27.06
C LYS A 75 -6.88 -2.64 25.90
N HIS A 76 -7.69 -3.03 24.91
CA HIS A 76 -7.29 -3.89 23.80
C HIS A 76 -7.27 -3.15 22.46
N GLU A 77 -6.78 -1.90 22.45
CA GLU A 77 -6.83 -1.04 21.27
C GLU A 77 -6.22 -1.70 20.01
N ARG A 78 -5.06 -2.35 20.16
CA ARG A 78 -4.38 -3.01 19.03
C ARG A 78 -5.25 -4.11 18.40
N LEU A 79 -5.87 -4.97 19.22
CA LEU A 79 -6.77 -6.02 18.72
C LEU A 79 -8.00 -5.43 18.05
N ARG A 80 -8.54 -4.32 18.58
CA ARG A 80 -9.65 -3.62 17.91
C ARG A 80 -9.26 -3.03 16.56
N ARG A 81 -8.06 -2.47 16.44
CA ARG A 81 -7.54 -1.97 15.15
C ARG A 81 -7.37 -3.11 14.14
N ALA A 82 -6.86 -4.26 14.58
CA ALA A 82 -6.76 -5.47 13.75
C ALA A 82 -8.14 -5.94 13.26
N ARG A 83 -9.10 -6.08 14.18
CA ARG A 83 -10.49 -6.44 13.89
C ARG A 83 -11.12 -5.51 12.86
N ARG A 84 -11.03 -4.20 13.07
CA ARG A 84 -11.57 -3.18 12.15
C ARG A 84 -10.97 -3.27 10.75
N GLY A 85 -9.66 -3.59 10.66
CA GLY A 85 -8.99 -3.80 9.39
C GLY A 85 -9.62 -4.94 8.59
N LEU A 86 -9.76 -6.11 9.22
CA LEU A 86 -10.40 -7.27 8.61
C LEU A 86 -11.89 -7.05 8.32
N GLU A 87 -12.65 -6.46 9.25
CA GLU A 87 -14.06 -6.12 9.04
C GLU A 87 -14.27 -5.23 7.82
N LYS A 88 -13.38 -4.24 7.60
CA LYS A 88 -13.46 -3.36 6.43
C LYS A 88 -13.26 -4.15 5.14
N LEU A 89 -12.28 -5.06 5.12
CA LEU A 89 -11.97 -5.85 3.93
C LEU A 89 -13.07 -6.86 3.62
N ALA A 90 -13.63 -7.51 4.65
CA ALA A 90 -14.75 -8.43 4.53
C ALA A 90 -16.01 -7.73 4.01
N ARG A 91 -16.38 -6.58 4.60
CA ARG A 91 -17.54 -5.79 4.14
C ARG A 91 -17.40 -5.25 2.73
N ALA A 92 -16.18 -4.92 2.32
CA ALA A 92 -15.89 -4.46 0.96
C ALA A 92 -15.86 -5.59 -0.08
N GLY A 93 -15.91 -6.87 0.34
CA GLY A 93 -15.83 -8.02 -0.57
C GLY A 93 -14.47 -8.20 -1.25
N THR A 94 -13.40 -7.59 -0.72
CA THR A 94 -12.11 -7.48 -1.46
C THR A 94 -11.08 -8.58 -1.16
N LEU A 95 -11.36 -9.50 -0.23
CA LEU A 95 -10.38 -10.50 0.23
C LEU A 95 -10.21 -11.68 -0.73
N PHE A 96 -11.31 -12.15 -1.33
CA PHE A 96 -11.36 -13.44 -2.02
C PHE A 96 -11.78 -13.31 -3.49
N THR A 97 -11.66 -12.13 -4.08
CA THR A 97 -12.06 -11.88 -5.48
C THR A 97 -11.28 -12.73 -6.49
N TYR A 98 -10.11 -13.27 -6.12
CA TYR A 98 -9.35 -14.22 -6.94
C TYR A 98 -10.01 -15.60 -7.08
N LEU A 99 -11.08 -15.85 -6.34
CA LEU A 99 -11.87 -17.09 -6.38
C LEU A 99 -13.17 -16.90 -7.18
N GLU A 100 -13.49 -15.66 -7.60
CA GLU A 100 -14.69 -15.38 -8.38
C GLU A 100 -14.51 -15.88 -9.82
N GLU A 101 -15.41 -16.76 -10.25
CA GLU A 101 -15.35 -17.39 -11.58
C GLU A 101 -15.35 -16.35 -12.69
N ASP A 102 -16.19 -15.32 -12.58
CA ASP A 102 -16.28 -14.23 -13.57
C ASP A 102 -14.97 -13.47 -13.77
N LEU A 103 -14.14 -13.34 -12.72
CA LEU A 103 -12.86 -12.63 -12.79
C LEU A 103 -11.72 -13.53 -13.26
N THR A 104 -11.84 -14.84 -13.09
CA THR A 104 -10.82 -15.82 -13.45
C THR A 104 -10.98 -16.38 -14.87
N GLN A 105 -12.04 -15.99 -15.59
CA GLN A 105 -12.26 -16.42 -16.99
C GLN A 105 -11.12 -16.02 -17.93
N GLU A 106 -10.51 -14.85 -17.70
CA GLU A 106 -9.42 -14.32 -18.53
C GLU A 106 -8.02 -14.79 -18.08
N GLY A 107 -7.93 -15.53 -16.97
CA GLY A 107 -6.66 -16.09 -16.49
C GLY A 107 -6.56 -16.22 -14.97
N PHE A 108 -5.43 -16.76 -14.53
CA PHE A 108 -5.14 -16.97 -13.11
C PHE A 108 -4.91 -15.64 -12.39
N ILE A 109 -5.71 -15.36 -11.36
CA ILE A 109 -5.52 -14.23 -10.46
C ILE A 109 -4.84 -14.73 -9.17
N PRO A 110 -3.63 -14.24 -8.82
CA PRO A 110 -2.98 -14.66 -7.60
C PRO A 110 -3.66 -14.07 -6.34
N ALA A 111 -3.74 -14.87 -5.27
CA ALA A 111 -4.21 -14.42 -3.95
C ALA A 111 -3.31 -13.34 -3.32
N THR A 112 -2.02 -13.34 -3.69
CA THR A 112 -1.01 -12.41 -3.18
C THR A 112 -0.47 -11.51 -4.28
N ASN A 113 -0.12 -10.28 -3.90
CA ASN A 113 0.47 -9.31 -4.81
C ASN A 113 2.01 -9.44 -4.90
N ASN A 114 2.58 -10.58 -4.51
CA ASN A 114 4.04 -10.76 -4.38
C ASN A 114 4.77 -10.54 -5.71
N MET A 115 4.15 -10.91 -6.83
CA MET A 115 4.71 -10.68 -8.17
C MET A 115 4.88 -9.19 -8.47
N ILE A 116 3.89 -8.38 -8.10
CA ILE A 116 3.95 -6.92 -8.29
C ILE A 116 4.84 -6.28 -7.22
N GLU A 117 4.70 -6.65 -5.95
CA GLU A 117 5.43 -6.02 -4.85
C GLU A 117 6.92 -6.39 -4.80
N GLY A 118 7.24 -7.67 -5.02
CA GLY A 118 8.59 -8.22 -4.97
C GLY A 118 9.31 -8.21 -6.32
N GLY A 119 8.56 -8.27 -7.42
CA GLY A 119 9.09 -8.08 -8.78
C GLY A 119 9.16 -6.60 -9.12
N VAL A 120 8.09 -6.09 -9.72
CA VAL A 120 8.05 -4.75 -10.34
C VAL A 120 8.34 -3.63 -9.34
N ASN A 121 7.57 -3.53 -8.25
CA ASN A 121 7.69 -2.42 -7.29
C ASN A 121 9.05 -2.42 -6.57
N ALA A 122 9.65 -3.59 -6.33
CA ALA A 122 10.98 -3.66 -5.75
C ALA A 122 12.02 -3.05 -6.69
N GLN A 123 11.96 -3.38 -7.99
CA GLN A 123 12.83 -2.79 -9.00
C GLN A 123 12.60 -1.28 -9.15
N LEU A 124 11.34 -0.83 -9.15
CA LEU A 124 11.03 0.61 -9.19
C LEU A 124 11.59 1.35 -7.98
N ARG A 125 11.51 0.76 -6.77
CA ARG A 125 12.14 1.33 -5.56
C ARG A 125 13.66 1.40 -5.68
N ILE A 126 14.29 0.41 -6.32
CA ILE A 126 15.74 0.43 -6.61
C ILE A 126 16.06 1.57 -7.59
N VAL A 127 15.35 1.68 -8.72
CA VAL A 127 15.53 2.78 -9.69
C VAL A 127 15.47 4.13 -8.98
N LEU A 128 14.44 4.35 -8.14
CA LEU A 128 14.27 5.58 -7.40
C LEU A 128 15.36 5.83 -6.34
N LYS A 129 15.96 4.78 -5.79
CA LYS A 129 17.04 4.85 -4.79
C LYS A 129 18.38 5.17 -5.44
N GLU A 130 18.73 4.47 -6.52
CA GLU A 130 19.97 4.69 -7.28
C GLU A 130 19.99 6.08 -7.92
N HIS A 131 18.83 6.59 -8.32
CA HIS A 131 18.67 7.90 -8.97
C HIS A 131 18.22 9.01 -8.02
N ARG A 132 18.45 8.86 -6.71
CA ARG A 132 18.03 9.85 -5.69
C ARG A 132 18.58 11.26 -5.91
N GLY A 133 19.71 11.40 -6.63
CA GLY A 133 20.32 12.69 -6.96
C GLY A 133 19.71 13.39 -8.17
N LEU A 134 18.76 12.74 -8.88
CA LEU A 134 18.01 13.38 -9.95
C LEU A 134 16.84 14.19 -9.41
N ARG A 135 16.48 15.26 -10.14
CA ARG A 135 15.23 15.99 -9.89
C ARG A 135 14.03 15.06 -10.01
N LEU A 136 12.95 15.38 -9.30
CA LEU A 136 11.77 14.53 -9.19
C LEU A 136 11.14 14.16 -10.54
N ASP A 137 11.02 15.13 -11.44
CA ASP A 137 10.59 14.96 -12.84
C ASP A 137 11.43 13.91 -13.58
N ARG A 138 12.75 13.98 -13.42
CA ARG A 138 13.68 13.03 -14.03
C ARG A 138 13.61 11.65 -13.40
N ARG A 139 13.38 11.56 -12.09
CA ARG A 139 13.17 10.28 -11.38
C ARG A 139 11.89 9.58 -11.86
N ILE A 140 10.83 10.35 -12.09
CA ILE A 140 9.57 9.84 -12.64
C ILE A 140 9.77 9.35 -14.06
N LYS A 141 10.41 10.16 -14.92
CA LYS A 141 10.76 9.72 -16.28
C LYS A 141 11.63 8.47 -16.28
N ALA A 142 12.56 8.33 -15.34
CA ALA A 142 13.37 7.11 -15.20
C ALA A 142 12.52 5.87 -14.84
N VAL A 143 11.51 6.03 -13.99
CA VAL A 143 10.52 4.97 -13.70
C VAL A 143 9.72 4.60 -14.95
N PHE A 144 9.20 5.59 -15.70
CA PHE A 144 8.46 5.33 -16.94
C PHE A 144 9.33 4.63 -17.99
N TRP A 145 10.58 5.06 -18.16
CA TRP A 145 11.54 4.39 -19.04
C TRP A 145 11.83 2.95 -18.61
N TRP A 146 11.98 2.72 -17.30
CA TRP A 146 12.16 1.37 -16.79
C TRP A 146 10.95 0.50 -17.14
N CYS A 147 9.71 0.99 -16.93
CA CYS A 147 8.50 0.27 -17.29
C CYS A 147 8.46 -0.06 -18.80
N TYR A 148 8.77 0.93 -19.66
CA TYR A 148 8.83 0.73 -21.11
C TYR A 148 9.79 -0.40 -21.50
N MET A 149 11.01 -0.42 -20.92
CA MET A 149 12.03 -1.42 -21.24
C MET A 149 11.69 -2.84 -20.74
N HIS A 150 10.77 -2.96 -19.77
CA HIS A 150 10.39 -4.24 -19.15
C HIS A 150 8.94 -4.63 -19.49
N THR A 151 8.32 -3.96 -20.46
CA THR A 151 7.01 -4.33 -21.00
C THR A 151 7.20 -5.37 -22.10
N GLU A 152 6.38 -6.43 -22.10
CA GLU A 152 6.49 -7.53 -23.09
C GLU A 152 6.24 -7.07 -24.52
N CYS A 153 5.32 -6.12 -24.70
CA CYS A 153 4.96 -5.52 -25.99
C CYS A 153 5.13 -3.99 -25.93
N PRO A 154 6.37 -3.45 -25.99
CA PRO A 154 6.60 -2.03 -25.91
C PRO A 154 6.06 -1.32 -27.17
N LEU A 155 5.55 -0.09 -26.98
CA LEU A 155 5.20 0.78 -28.10
C LEU A 155 6.44 1.08 -28.96
N ALA A 156 6.22 1.47 -30.21
CA ALA A 156 7.32 1.93 -31.04
C ALA A 156 7.97 3.19 -30.42
N PRO A 157 9.30 3.41 -30.61
CA PRO A 157 9.99 4.56 -30.03
C PRO A 157 9.37 5.92 -30.37
N ALA A 158 8.77 6.06 -31.56
CA ALA A 158 8.12 7.31 -31.97
C ALA A 158 6.79 7.58 -31.24
N ASP A 159 6.10 6.52 -30.82
CA ASP A 159 4.79 6.61 -30.18
C ASP A 159 4.91 6.72 -28.67
N ILE A 160 5.87 6.01 -28.06
CA ILE A 160 6.14 6.18 -26.62
C ILE A 160 6.54 7.62 -26.28
N LEU A 161 7.26 8.32 -27.17
CA LEU A 161 7.62 9.72 -26.95
C LEU A 161 6.40 10.66 -26.85
N LYS A 162 5.26 10.29 -27.45
CA LYS A 162 4.01 11.03 -27.36
C LYS A 162 3.25 10.71 -26.07
N GLU A 163 3.32 9.46 -25.63
CA GLU A 163 2.64 8.96 -24.42
C GLU A 163 3.40 9.30 -23.13
N MET A 164 4.72 9.49 -23.19
CA MET A 164 5.54 9.80 -22.02
C MET A 164 5.12 11.13 -21.39
N PRO A 165 5.04 11.20 -20.05
CA PRO A 165 4.61 12.42 -19.39
C PRO A 165 5.64 13.53 -19.60
N THR A 166 5.14 14.68 -20.06
CA THR A 166 5.95 15.90 -20.18
C THR A 166 6.22 16.50 -18.80
N ASP A 167 7.22 17.38 -18.69
CA ASP A 167 7.51 18.06 -17.42
C ASP A 167 6.29 18.85 -16.91
N ALA A 168 5.55 19.50 -17.84
CA ALA A 168 4.33 20.21 -17.51
C ALA A 168 3.24 19.26 -16.98
N THR A 169 3.06 18.10 -17.61
CA THR A 169 2.11 17.08 -17.17
C THR A 169 2.48 16.55 -15.78
N ILE A 170 3.76 16.30 -15.52
CA ILE A 170 4.24 15.86 -14.20
C ILE A 170 3.92 16.94 -13.15
N THR A 171 4.24 18.21 -13.42
CA THR A 171 3.96 19.32 -12.50
C THR A 171 2.47 19.44 -12.19
N GLN A 172 1.59 19.32 -13.20
CA GLN A 172 0.14 19.37 -13.02
C GLN A 172 -0.37 18.22 -12.14
N LEU A 173 0.11 17.00 -12.37
CA LEU A 173 -0.25 15.84 -11.55
C LEU A 173 0.18 16.02 -10.09
N TYR A 174 1.34 16.63 -9.85
CA TYR A 174 1.79 16.97 -8.50
C TYR A 174 0.88 17.99 -7.82
N GLN A 175 0.53 19.07 -8.52
CA GLN A 175 -0.35 20.11 -7.97
C GLN A 175 -1.74 19.54 -7.65
N ALA A 176 -2.27 18.66 -8.51
CA ALA A 176 -3.53 17.96 -8.25
C ALA A 176 -3.44 17.06 -7.01
N ALA A 177 -2.33 16.34 -6.82
CA ALA A 177 -2.08 15.47 -5.68
C ALA A 177 -1.90 16.24 -4.36
N SER A 178 -1.16 17.35 -4.38
CA SER A 178 -0.98 18.21 -3.18
C SER A 178 -2.29 18.82 -2.71
N ASN A 179 -3.18 19.16 -3.64
CA ASN A 179 -4.50 19.71 -3.30
C ASN A 179 -5.43 18.66 -2.68
N THR A 180 -5.19 17.36 -2.92
CA THR A 180 -5.98 16.25 -2.34
C THR A 180 -5.40 15.72 -1.03
N ASN A 181 -4.10 15.89 -0.78
CA ASN A 181 -3.43 15.49 0.46
C ASN A 181 -2.53 16.61 1.00
N HIS A 182 -2.96 17.29 2.07
CA HIS A 182 -2.21 18.35 2.76
C HIS A 182 -0.81 17.91 3.27
N LYS A 183 -0.51 16.60 3.29
CA LYS A 183 0.81 16.06 3.66
C LYS A 183 1.84 16.11 2.52
N ASP A 184 1.42 16.25 1.27
CA ASP A 184 2.30 16.22 0.09
C ASP A 184 2.90 17.60 -0.24
N GLU A 185 2.36 18.69 0.33
CA GLU A 185 2.98 20.03 0.30
C GLU A 185 4.43 20.01 0.83
N VAL A 186 4.68 19.22 1.87
CA VAL A 186 6.03 19.11 2.45
C VAL A 186 6.99 18.42 1.48
N VAL A 187 6.55 17.43 0.72
CA VAL A 187 7.40 16.72 -0.26
C VAL A 187 7.78 17.62 -1.44
N ALA A 188 6.91 18.57 -1.81
CA ALA A 188 7.19 19.56 -2.86
C ALA A 188 8.36 20.49 -2.51
N GLN A 189 8.59 20.79 -1.23
CA GLN A 189 9.65 21.71 -0.79
C GLN A 189 11.06 21.10 -0.88
N TRP A 190 11.21 19.78 -0.80
CA TRP A 190 12.54 19.13 -0.73
C TRP A 190 13.10 18.67 -2.09
N GLY A 191 12.46 19.02 -3.20
CA GLY A 191 12.93 18.70 -4.57
C GLY A 191 13.54 19.86 -5.34
N GLY A 192 13.50 21.08 -4.80
CA GLY A 192 13.92 22.32 -5.47
C GLY A 192 15.19 22.97 -4.92
N ALA A 193 15.86 22.37 -3.92
CA ALA A 193 16.96 23.03 -3.23
C ALA A 193 18.33 22.65 -3.83
N ILE A 194 18.89 23.60 -4.58
CA ILE A 194 20.28 23.73 -5.05
C ILE A 194 20.69 22.73 -6.14
N GLN A 195 20.83 23.23 -7.36
CA GLN A 195 21.45 22.51 -8.47
C GLN A 195 22.97 22.48 -8.25
N TRP A 196 23.66 21.38 -8.57
CA TRP A 196 25.13 21.29 -8.42
C TRP A 196 25.89 22.38 -9.19
N SER A 197 25.29 22.90 -10.28
CA SER A 197 25.78 24.07 -11.01
C SER A 197 25.72 25.39 -10.22
N ASP A 198 24.77 25.53 -9.28
CA ASP A 198 24.57 26.74 -8.48
C ASP A 198 25.71 26.95 -7.47
N LEU A 199 26.42 25.87 -7.09
CA LEU A 199 27.58 25.92 -6.19
C LEU A 199 28.87 26.39 -6.87
N HIS A 200 28.88 26.51 -8.20
CA HIS A 200 30.09 26.80 -8.98
C HIS A 200 29.96 28.02 -9.91
N MET A 201 28.87 28.79 -9.83
CA MET A 201 28.73 30.06 -10.54
C MET A 201 28.92 31.25 -9.62
N SER A 202 29.84 32.15 -9.95
CA SER A 202 30.16 33.38 -9.20
C SER A 202 29.16 34.53 -9.42
N ARG A 203 27.90 34.23 -9.76
CA ARG A 203 26.86 35.25 -9.99
C ARG A 203 25.79 35.21 -8.90
N PRO A 204 25.25 36.37 -8.47
CA PRO A 204 24.29 36.42 -7.38
C PRO A 204 22.97 35.73 -7.76
N TYR A 205 22.48 34.96 -6.79
CA TYR A 205 21.23 34.20 -6.82
C TYR A 205 20.04 35.10 -7.21
N ARG A 206 19.27 34.74 -8.26
CA ARG A 206 17.99 35.37 -8.59
C ARG A 206 16.85 34.41 -8.28
N ILE A 207 15.92 34.88 -7.44
CA ILE A 207 14.63 34.23 -7.18
C ILE A 207 13.60 34.99 -8.00
N ASP A 208 13.23 34.46 -9.16
CA ASP A 208 12.02 34.90 -9.85
C ASP A 208 11.07 33.69 -9.80
N TYR A 209 10.02 33.82 -8.99
CA TYR A 209 8.95 32.81 -8.81
C TYR A 209 8.09 32.68 -10.06
#